data_AF-A0A2N2MME9-F1
#
_entry.id   AF-A0A2N2MME9-F1
#
_cell.length_a   1.000
_cell.length_b   1.000
_cell.length_c   1.000
_cell.angle_alpha   90.00
_cell.angle_beta   90.00
_cell.angle_gamma   90.00
#
_symmetry.space_group_name_H-M   'P 1'
#
loop_
_entity.id
_entity.type
_entity.pdbx_description
1 polymer ?
#
loop_
_entity_poly.entity_id
_entity_poly.type
_entity_poly.pdbx_seq_one_letter_code
_entity_poly.pdbx_strand_id
1 'polypeptide(L)' 'EPCPMCAAASLWVQLGEIVFGASDPKRGYSTIGNGLLHPKTKVRGGILAEECGLLMSDFFRKKR' A
#
# COMPACT_ATOMS: atom_id res chain seq x y z
N GLU A 1 1.01 2.37 0.13
CA GLU A 1 0.04 1.26 0.20
C GLU A 1 0.12 0.45 -1.08
N PRO A 2 0.06 -0.89 -1.06
CA PRO A 2 0.07 -1.69 -2.30
C PRO A 2 -1.20 -1.43 -3.11
N CYS A 3 -1.09 -1.41 -4.44
CA CYS A 3 -2.25 -1.37 -5.31
C CYS A 3 -2.98 -2.73 -5.33
N PRO A 4 -4.22 -2.82 -5.85
CA PRO A 4 -4.97 -4.07 -5.95
C PRO A 4 -4.21 -5.23 -6.58
N MET A 5 -3.44 -4.96 -7.65
CA MET A 5 -2.62 -5.97 -8.33
C MET A 5 -1.56 -6.55 -7.38
N CYS A 6 -0.83 -5.70 -6.67
CA CYS A 6 0.20 -6.14 -5.73
C CYS A 6 -0.40 -6.83 -4.49
N ALA A 7 -1.57 -6.38 -4.02
CA ALA A 7 -2.28 -7.01 -2.92
C ALA A 7 -2.73 -8.44 -3.30
N ALA A 8 -3.35 -8.61 -4.47
CA ALA A 8 -3.74 -9.93 -4.98
C ALA A 8 -2.52 -10.85 -5.20
N ALA A 9 -1.41 -10.31 -5.73
CA ALA A 9 -0.16 -11.08 -5.84
C ALA A 9 0.34 -11.55 -4.46
N SER A 10 0.24 -10.70 -3.43
CA SER A 10 0.63 -11.03 -2.05
C SER A 10 -0.25 -12.14 -1.46
N LEU A 11 -1.53 -12.19 -1.83
CA LEU A 11 -2.43 -13.29 -1.48
C LEU A 11 -1.98 -14.63 -2.09
N TRP A 12 -1.61 -14.64 -3.37
CA TRP A 12 -1.17 -15.87 -4.08
C TRP A 12 0.07 -16.50 -3.45
N VAL A 13 1.02 -15.69 -3.02
CA VAL A 13 2.25 -16.15 -2.35
C VAL A 13 2.08 -16.30 -0.83
N GLN A 14 0.88 -16.08 -0.30
CA GLN A 14 0.54 -16.20 1.12
C GLN A 14 1.45 -15.38 2.04
N LEU A 15 1.68 -14.12 1.66
CA LEU A 15 2.59 -13.21 2.36
C LEU A 15 2.12 -12.97 3.80
N GLY A 16 3.00 -13.20 4.78
CA GLY A 16 2.62 -13.20 6.20
C GLY A 16 2.37 -11.80 6.80
N GLU A 17 3.10 -10.80 6.34
CA GLU A 17 2.97 -9.42 6.83
C GLU A 17 3.27 -8.41 5.72
N ILE A 18 2.44 -7.37 5.62
CA ILE A 18 2.61 -6.24 4.72
C ILE A 18 2.78 -4.99 5.56
N VAL A 19 3.92 -4.33 5.39
CA VAL A 19 4.24 -3.07 6.06
C VAL A 19 4.40 -1.98 5.02
N PHE A 20 3.65 -0.89 5.13
CA PHE A 20 3.74 0.23 4.21
C PHE A 20 3.70 1.59 4.93
N GLY A 21 4.28 2.60 4.28
CA GLY A 21 4.29 3.97 4.80
C GLY A 21 3.03 4.76 4.49
N ALA A 22 3.08 5.56 3.43
CA ALA A 22 1.94 6.40 3.02
C ALA A 22 0.77 5.56 2.45
N SER A 23 -0.46 5.92 2.82
CA SER A 23 -1.70 5.36 2.23
C SER A 23 -1.98 5.96 0.85
N ASP A 24 -2.61 5.20 -0.05
CA ASP A 24 -3.02 5.69 -1.37
C ASP A 24 -4.56 5.68 -1.46
N PRO A 25 -5.23 6.81 -1.17
CA PRO A 25 -6.69 6.87 -1.19
C PRO A 25 -7.31 6.74 -2.58
N LYS A 26 -6.52 6.82 -3.66
CA LYS A 26 -7.03 6.76 -5.05
C LYS A 26 -6.85 5.38 -5.66
N ARG A 27 -5.74 4.71 -5.37
CA ARG A 27 -5.33 3.46 -6.04
C ARG A 27 -4.86 2.37 -5.09
N GLY A 28 -4.93 2.59 -3.78
CA GLY A 28 -4.60 1.59 -2.77
C GLY A 28 -5.57 0.41 -2.78
N TYR A 29 -5.12 -0.76 -2.33
CA TYR A 29 -5.98 -1.94 -2.23
C TYR A 29 -7.17 -1.72 -1.29
N SER A 30 -7.07 -0.81 -0.32
CA SER A 30 -8.17 -0.44 0.59
C SER A 30 -9.41 0.08 -0.15
N THR A 31 -9.27 0.59 -1.37
CA THR A 31 -10.39 1.04 -2.22
C THR A 31 -11.30 -0.11 -2.67
N ILE A 32 -10.78 -1.34 -2.74
CA ILE A 32 -11.53 -2.56 -3.10
C ILE A 32 -11.89 -3.37 -1.84
N GLY A 33 -11.27 -3.03 -0.70
CA GLY A 33 -11.47 -3.67 0.59
C GLY A 33 -10.47 -4.80 0.88
N ASN A 34 -10.61 -5.41 2.06
CA ASN A 34 -9.65 -6.40 2.57
C ASN A 34 -9.73 -7.79 1.92
N GLY A 35 -10.65 -8.01 0.98
CA GLY A 35 -10.81 -9.30 0.30
C GLY A 35 -9.63 -9.70 -0.61
N LEU A 36 -8.71 -8.77 -0.89
CA LEU A 36 -7.55 -9.00 -1.76
C LEU A 36 -6.33 -9.58 -1.04
N LEU A 37 -6.37 -9.69 0.30
CA LEU A 37 -5.26 -10.18 1.10
C LEU A 37 -5.59 -11.55 1.69
N HIS A 38 -4.54 -12.32 2.01
CA HIS A 38 -4.75 -13.58 2.70
C HIS A 38 -5.27 -13.29 4.13
N PRO A 39 -6.25 -14.06 4.66
CA PRO A 39 -6.83 -13.78 5.99
C PRO A 39 -5.81 -13.78 7.14
N LYS A 40 -4.67 -14.45 6.96
CA LYS A 40 -3.57 -14.48 7.93
C LYS A 40 -2.54 -13.36 7.72
N THR A 41 -2.61 -12.61 6.63
CA THR A 41 -1.69 -11.50 6.36
C THR A 41 -1.94 -10.38 7.35
N LYS A 42 -0.92 -10.03 8.12
CA LYS A 42 -0.96 -8.85 8.99
C LYS A 42 -0.63 -7.62 8.18
N VAL A 43 -1.40 -6.55 8.33
CA VAL A 43 -1.12 -5.29 7.63
C VAL A 43 -0.82 -4.19 8.64
N ARG A 44 0.30 -3.51 8.45
CA ARG A 44 0.70 -2.32 9.21
C ARG A 44 0.97 -1.17 8.26
N GLY A 45 0.04 -0.22 8.21
CA GLY A 45 0.22 1.04 7.49
C GLY A 45 0.75 2.14 8.41
N GLY A 46 1.24 3.23 7.82
CA GLY A 46 1.57 4.44 8.57
C GLY A 46 3.05 4.59 8.96
N ILE A 47 3.91 3.62 8.63
CA ILE A 47 5.33 3.69 9.03
C ILE A 47 6.06 4.72 8.19
N LEU A 48 6.55 5.80 8.82
CA LEU A 48 7.19 6.91 8.10
C LEU A 48 6.26 7.48 7.02
N ALA A 49 4.95 7.56 7.31
CA ALA A 49 3.94 7.97 6.34
C ALA A 49 4.16 9.40 5.84
N GLU A 50 4.63 10.29 6.71
CA GLU A 50 4.93 11.67 6.35
C GLU A 50 6.12 11.72 5.37
N GLU A 51 7.25 11.08 5.68
CA GLU A 51 8.40 11.07 4.77
C GLU A 51 8.06 10.41 3.43
N CYS A 52 7.35 9.28 3.47
CA CYS A 52 6.90 8.58 2.26
C CYS A 52 5.96 9.44 1.40
N GLY A 53 5.05 10.20 2.03
CA GLY A 53 4.14 11.11 1.36
C GLY A 53 4.84 12.34 0.75
N LEU A 54 5.82 12.87 1.46
CA LEU A 54 6.67 13.98 0.98
C LEU A 54 7.47 13.56 -0.25
N LEU A 55 8.10 12.38 -0.24
CA LEU A 55 8.82 11.85 -1.41
C LEU A 55 7.94 11.76 -2.66
N MET A 56 6.69 11.29 -2.52
CA MET A 56 5.75 11.23 -3.64
C MET A 56 5.32 12.62 -4.12
N SER A 57 5.01 13.52 -3.19
CA SER A 57 4.61 14.89 -3.52
C SER A 57 5.72 15.64 -4.26
N ASP A 58 6.96 15.48 -3.79
CA ASP A 58 8.15 16.08 -4.39
C ASP A 58 8.43 15.52 -5.79
N PHE A 59 8.25 14.21 -5.99
CA PHE A 59 8.40 13.59 -7.30
C PHE A 59 7.41 14.18 -8.32
N PHE A 60 6.13 14.28 -7.97
CA PHE A 60 5.12 14.86 -8.86
C PHE A 60 5.28 16.37 -9.05
N ARG A 61 5.76 17.10 -8.02
CA ARG A 61 6.07 18.54 -8.14
C ARG A 61 7.20 18.78 -9.14
N LYS A 62 8.24 17.96 -9.13
CA LYS A 62 9.39 18.08 -10.06
C LYS A 62 9.06 17.73 -11.52
N LYS A 63 7.99 16.98 -11.75
CA LYS A 63 7.57 16.53 -13.10
C LYS A 63 6.58 17.50 -13.77
N ARG A 64 6.07 18.49 -13.03
CA ARG A 64 5.12 19.49 -13.52
C ARG A 64 5.84 20.70 -14.10
#